data_AF-A0A1G7U2N1-F1
#
_entry.id   AF-A0A1G7U2N1-F1
#
_cell.length_a   1.000
_cell.length_b   1.000
_cell.length_c   1.000
_cell.angle_alpha   90.00
_cell.angle_beta   90.00
_cell.angle_gamma   90.00
#
_symmetry.space_group_name_H-M   'P 1'
#
loop_
_entity.id
_entity.type
_entity.pdbx_description
1 polymer ?
#
loop_
_entity_poly.entity_id
_entity_poly.type
_entity_poly.pdbx_seq_one_letter_code
_entity_poly.pdbx_strand_id
1 'polypeptide(L)'
;MILGNKQGTSLIEALVGLIIFSWLLSFYLPGLTQELRTFKQLKTESQEWHLFYQLVDIQLSTLDIEQKEALLSSTIETNQLLYSIEVEAFSCDATSCQIEFKRGSNYHISLQDIQEI
;
A
#
# COMPACT_ATOMS: atom_id res chain seq x y z
N MET A 1 -59.35 -15.65 22.81
CA MET A 1 -57.99 -15.74 23.40
C MET A 1 -57.14 -16.54 22.42
N ILE A 2 -56.47 -15.87 21.48
CA ILE A 2 -55.65 -16.56 20.48
C ILE A 2 -54.35 -16.93 21.19
N LEU A 3 -54.19 -18.20 21.55
CA LEU A 3 -52.88 -18.72 21.96
C LEU A 3 -51.98 -18.68 20.72
N GLY A 4 -51.32 -17.54 20.52
CA GLY A 4 -50.30 -17.37 19.49
C GLY A 4 -49.17 -18.35 19.75
N ASN A 5 -48.91 -19.21 18.77
CA ASN A 5 -47.82 -20.18 18.79
C ASN A 5 -46.47 -19.44 18.95
N LYS A 6 -45.95 -19.39 20.18
CA LYS A 6 -44.70 -18.69 20.54
C LYS A 6 -43.47 -19.24 19.79
N GLN A 7 -43.52 -20.51 19.36
CA GLN A 7 -42.44 -21.12 18.58
C GLN A 7 -42.49 -20.71 17.11
N GLY A 8 -43.68 -20.59 16.51
CA GLY A 8 -43.84 -20.15 15.12
C GLY A 8 -43.46 -18.68 14.91
N THR A 9 -43.73 -17.83 15.89
CA THR A 9 -43.34 -16.41 15.87
C THR A 9 -41.82 -16.22 15.98
N SER A 10 -41.16 -16.97 16.86
CA SER A 10 -39.69 -16.94 17.01
C SER A 10 -38.95 -17.41 15.75
N LEU A 11 -39.48 -18.41 15.04
CA LEU A 11 -38.86 -18.95 13.82
C LEU A 11 -39.00 -17.96 12.64
N ILE A 12 -40.16 -17.31 12.52
CA ILE A 12 -40.38 -16.26 11.51
C ILE A 12 -39.52 -15.04 11.80
N GLU A 13 -39.43 -14.62 13.06
CA GLU A 13 -38.59 -13.50 13.48
C GLU A 13 -37.10 -13.76 13.18
N ALA A 14 -36.62 -14.98 13.42
CA ALA A 14 -35.26 -15.38 13.04
C ALA A 14 -35.04 -15.36 11.52
N LEU A 15 -36.02 -15.83 10.73
CA LEU A 15 -35.98 -15.79 9.26
C LEU A 15 -35.92 -14.36 8.73
N VAL A 16 -36.76 -13.48 9.26
CA VAL A 16 -36.78 -12.05 8.90
C VAL A 16 -35.45 -11.39 9.29
N GLY A 17 -34.93 -11.68 10.48
CA GLY A 17 -33.62 -11.19 10.92
C GLY A 17 -32.48 -11.66 10.01
N LEU A 18 -32.52 -12.91 9.56
CA LEU A 18 -31.51 -13.47 8.66
C LEU A 18 -31.58 -12.81 7.28
N ILE A 19 -32.78 -12.58 6.74
CA ILE A 19 -32.97 -11.88 5.46
C ILE A 19 -32.44 -10.45 5.53
N ILE A 20 -32.77 -9.70 6.59
CA ILE A 20 -32.27 -8.33 6.81
C ILE A 20 -30.75 -8.33 6.95
N PHE A 21 -30.19 -9.26 7.71
CA PHE A 21 -28.74 -9.40 7.89
C PHE A 21 -28.02 -9.73 6.58
N SER A 22 -28.57 -10.63 5.77
CA SER A 22 -28.05 -10.95 4.44
C SER A 22 -28.10 -9.75 3.49
N TRP A 23 -29.17 -8.96 3.53
CA TRP A 23 -29.27 -7.72 2.75
C TRP A 23 -28.19 -6.72 3.19
N LEU A 24 -28.03 -6.48 4.49
CA LEU A 24 -26.99 -5.59 5.01
C LEU A 24 -25.59 -6.02 4.57
N LEU A 25 -25.26 -7.31 4.69
CA LEU A 25 -23.99 -7.86 4.22
C LEU A 25 -23.78 -7.67 2.72
N SER A 26 -24.82 -7.89 1.91
CA SER A 26 -24.74 -7.76 0.46
C SER A 26 -24.43 -6.34 0.00
N PHE A 27 -24.87 -5.32 0.74
CA PHE A 27 -24.55 -3.92 0.44
C PHE A 27 -23.26 -3.44 1.11
N TYR A 28 -22.91 -3.98 2.28
CA TYR A 28 -21.74 -3.56 3.04
C TYR A 28 -20.42 -4.13 2.51
N LEU A 29 -20.40 -5.43 2.19
CA LEU A 29 -19.20 -6.12 1.68
C LEU A 29 -18.57 -5.45 0.46
N PRO A 30 -19.31 -5.07 -0.61
CA PRO A 30 -18.68 -4.44 -1.76
C PRO A 30 -17.97 -3.13 -1.39
N GLY A 31 -18.58 -2.28 -0.56
CA GLY A 31 -17.95 -1.06 -0.06
C GLY A 31 -16.67 -1.32 0.71
N LEU A 32 -16.69 -2.30 1.62
CA LEU A 32 -15.49 -2.70 2.36
C LEU A 32 -14.37 -3.22 1.43
N THR A 33 -14.72 -4.02 0.43
CA THR A 33 -13.72 -4.56 -0.51
C THR A 33 -13.07 -3.46 -1.36
N GLN A 34 -13.81 -2.40 -1.67
CA GLN A 34 -13.28 -1.26 -2.41
C GLN A 34 -12.28 -0.47 -1.55
N GLU A 35 -12.65 -0.15 -0.31
CA GLU A 35 -11.75 0.53 0.64
C GLU A 35 -10.47 -0.27 0.89
N LEU A 36 -10.58 -1.59 1.05
CA LEU A 36 -9.43 -2.47 1.21
C LEU A 36 -8.50 -2.47 -0.02
N ARG A 37 -9.04 -2.31 -1.23
CA ARG A 37 -8.22 -2.20 -2.46
C ARG A 37 -7.50 -0.87 -2.49
N THR A 38 -8.19 0.24 -2.24
CA THR A 38 -7.59 1.58 -2.18
C THR A 38 -6.50 1.62 -1.11
N PHE A 39 -6.76 1.09 0.08
CA PHE A 39 -5.77 1.02 1.15
C PHE A 39 -4.54 0.19 0.75
N LYS A 40 -4.74 -0.95 0.09
CA LYS A 40 -3.61 -1.75 -0.43
C LYS A 40 -2.79 -0.98 -1.46
N GLN A 41 -3.43 -0.25 -2.37
CA GLN A 41 -2.74 0.57 -3.37
C GLN A 41 -1.92 1.68 -2.70
N LEU A 42 -2.54 2.45 -1.81
CA LEU A 42 -1.87 3.50 -1.04
C LEU A 42 -0.71 2.96 -0.20
N LYS A 43 -0.88 1.77 0.38
CA LYS A 43 0.20 1.11 1.11
C LYS A 43 1.39 0.80 0.19
N THR A 44 1.14 0.24 -1.00
CA THR A 44 2.20 -0.04 -1.97
C THR A 44 2.89 1.24 -2.44
N GLU A 45 2.13 2.27 -2.81
CA GLU A 45 2.69 3.58 -3.21
C GLU A 45 3.53 4.19 -2.08
N SER A 46 3.05 4.13 -0.84
CA SER A 46 3.80 4.60 0.32
C SER A 46 5.10 3.83 0.53
N GLN A 47 5.12 2.52 0.28
CA GLN A 47 6.34 1.71 0.40
C GLN A 47 7.33 1.98 -0.73
N GLU A 48 6.85 2.13 -1.97
CA GLU A 48 7.65 2.55 -3.12
C GLU A 48 8.30 3.91 -2.86
N TRP A 49 7.52 4.88 -2.36
CA TRP A 49 8.04 6.20 -2.00
C TRP A 49 9.06 6.15 -0.85
N HIS A 50 8.80 5.32 0.16
CA HIS A 50 9.74 5.15 1.27
C HIS A 50 11.07 4.55 0.80
N LEU A 51 11.04 3.52 -0.06
CA LEU A 51 12.23 2.96 -0.67
C LEU A 51 12.98 4.01 -1.49
N PHE A 52 12.27 4.77 -2.33
CA PHE A 52 12.89 5.82 -3.11
C PHE A 52 13.63 6.83 -2.23
N TYR A 53 12.98 7.31 -1.17
CA TYR A 53 13.59 8.20 -0.20
C TYR A 53 14.85 7.60 0.44
N GLN A 54 14.83 6.32 0.83
CA GLN A 54 16.00 5.63 1.39
C GLN A 54 17.16 5.58 0.40
N LEU A 55 16.89 5.28 -0.87
CA LEU A 55 17.94 5.20 -1.90
C LEU A 55 18.56 6.58 -2.18
N VAL A 56 17.73 7.63 -2.18
CA VAL A 56 18.20 9.02 -2.29
C VAL A 56 19.09 9.39 -1.10
N ASP A 57 18.66 9.08 0.13
CA ASP A 57 19.42 9.35 1.35
C ASP A 57 20.79 8.64 1.34
N ILE A 58 20.82 7.37 0.94
CA ILE A 58 22.07 6.62 0.77
C ILE A 58 22.98 7.28 -0.27
N GLN A 59 22.42 7.70 -1.41
CA GLN A 59 23.20 8.33 -2.47
C GLN A 59 23.80 9.67 -2.04
N LEU A 60 23.05 10.49 -1.30
CA LEU A 60 23.46 11.81 -0.82
C LEU A 60 24.32 11.76 0.45
N SER A 61 24.40 10.60 1.12
CA SER A 61 25.23 10.42 2.30
C SER A 61 26.72 10.70 2.03
N THR A 62 27.50 10.94 3.08
CA THR A 62 28.96 11.16 2.98
C THR A 62 29.76 9.85 2.95
N LEU A 63 29.11 8.72 2.69
CA LEU A 63 29.76 7.41 2.63
C LEU A 63 30.70 7.30 1.42
N ASP A 64 31.65 6.38 1.51
CA ASP A 64 32.50 6.02 0.38
C ASP A 64 31.70 5.31 -0.71
N ILE A 65 32.17 5.39 -1.96
CA ILE A 65 31.46 4.88 -3.15
C ILE A 65 31.16 3.37 -3.00
N GLU A 66 32.12 2.57 -2.57
CA GLU A 66 31.91 1.11 -2.42
C GLU A 66 30.85 0.79 -1.36
N GLN A 67 30.81 1.57 -0.27
CA GLN A 67 29.83 1.40 0.80
C GLN A 67 28.42 1.80 0.33
N LYS A 68 28.31 2.86 -0.47
CA LYS A 68 27.03 3.27 -1.07
C LYS A 68 26.48 2.20 -1.99
N GLU A 69 27.29 1.69 -2.92
CA GLU A 69 26.85 0.67 -3.87
C GLU A 69 26.39 -0.61 -3.16
N ALA A 70 27.11 -1.03 -2.12
CA ALA A 70 26.73 -2.18 -1.29
C ALA A 70 25.40 -1.95 -0.56
N LEU A 71 25.20 -0.78 0.05
CA LEU A 71 23.97 -0.44 0.77
C LEU A 71 22.78 -0.26 -0.18
N LEU A 72 22.95 0.37 -1.33
CA LEU A 72 21.90 0.50 -2.35
C LEU A 72 21.44 -0.88 -2.81
N SER A 73 22.38 -1.75 -3.18
CA SER A 73 22.08 -3.11 -3.63
C SER A 73 21.36 -3.91 -2.56
N SER A 74 21.84 -3.88 -1.32
CA SER A 74 21.23 -4.57 -0.18
C SER A 74 19.82 -4.05 0.13
N THR A 75 19.60 -2.74 0.04
CA THR A 75 18.31 -2.11 0.29
C THR A 75 17.29 -2.51 -0.78
N ILE A 76 17.69 -2.50 -2.06
CA ILE A 76 16.83 -2.94 -3.17
C ILE A 76 16.46 -4.42 -3.01
N GLU A 77 17.45 -5.29 -2.76
CA GLU A 77 17.22 -6.73 -2.59
C GLU A 77 16.29 -7.03 -1.41
N THR A 78 16.50 -6.36 -0.27
CA THR A 78 15.66 -6.54 0.92
C THR A 78 14.22 -6.13 0.66
N ASN A 79 13.99 -5.02 -0.04
CA ASN A 79 12.64 -4.56 -0.36
C ASN A 79 11.94 -5.45 -1.39
N GLN A 80 12.69 -6.00 -2.34
CA GLN A 80 12.18 -7.01 -3.26
C GLN A 80 11.73 -8.27 -2.51
N LEU A 81 12.54 -8.75 -1.56
CA LEU A 81 12.23 -9.97 -0.79
C LEU A 81 11.07 -9.78 0.20
N LEU A 82 11.04 -8.66 0.94
CA LEU A 82 10.08 -8.45 2.03
C LEU A 82 8.75 -7.85 1.56
N TYR A 83 8.77 -7.03 0.51
CA TYR A 83 7.62 -6.24 0.09
C TYR A 83 7.22 -6.47 -1.37
N SER A 84 7.95 -7.33 -2.12
CA SER A 84 7.71 -7.59 -3.54
C SER A 84 7.75 -6.31 -4.39
N ILE A 85 8.60 -5.36 -4.00
CA ILE A 85 8.84 -4.12 -4.73
C ILE A 85 10.07 -4.31 -5.60
N GLU A 86 9.87 -4.26 -6.92
CA GLU A 86 10.93 -4.48 -7.90
C GLU A 86 11.33 -3.15 -8.56
N VAL A 87 12.58 -2.75 -8.33
CA VAL A 87 13.20 -1.60 -8.98
C VAL A 87 13.72 -2.04 -10.35
N GLU A 88 13.34 -1.30 -11.38
CA GLU A 88 13.81 -1.51 -12.75
C GLU A 88 15.03 -0.62 -13.04
N ALA A 89 14.97 0.65 -12.66
CA ALA A 89 16.09 1.57 -12.76
C ALA A 89 16.08 2.57 -11.60
N PHE A 90 17.26 2.88 -11.08
CA PHE A 90 17.48 3.98 -10.15
C PHE A 90 18.67 4.79 -10.64
N SER A 91 18.49 6.10 -10.73
CA SER A 91 19.55 7.01 -11.16
C SER A 91 19.42 8.30 -10.36
N CYS A 92 20.54 8.79 -9.86
CA CYS A 92 20.59 10.09 -9.23
C CYS A 92 21.87 10.81 -9.61
N ASP A 93 21.70 12.07 -9.99
CA ASP A 93 22.77 13.01 -10.34
C ASP A 93 22.83 14.15 -9.32
N ALA A 94 23.67 15.16 -9.58
CA ALA A 94 23.85 16.29 -8.67
C ALA A 94 22.61 17.20 -8.57
N THR A 95 21.62 17.03 -9.45
CA THR A 95 20.48 17.93 -9.62
C THR A 95 19.13 17.25 -9.43
N SER A 96 19.04 15.94 -9.61
CA SER A 96 17.80 15.19 -9.55
C SER A 96 18.03 13.72 -9.24
N CYS A 97 17.06 13.09 -8.61
CA CYS A 97 17.01 11.65 -8.47
C CYS A 97 15.71 11.11 -9.10
N GLN A 98 15.79 9.92 -9.69
CA GLN A 98 14.64 9.23 -10.27
C GLN A 98 14.70 7.72 -10.04
N ILE A 99 13.52 7.12 -9.95
CA ILE A 99 13.35 5.67 -9.84
C ILE A 99 12.19 5.21 -10.72
N GLU A 100 12.39 4.06 -11.36
CA GLU A 100 11.40 3.33 -12.13
C GLU A 100 11.22 1.95 -11.49
N PHE A 101 9.96 1.61 -11.22
CA PHE A 101 9.57 0.31 -10.70
C PHE A 101 8.99 -0.53 -11.83
N LYS A 102 9.20 -1.85 -11.82
CA LYS A 102 8.65 -2.76 -12.86
C LYS A 102 7.12 -2.75 -12.98
N ARG A 103 6.43 -2.25 -11.96
CA ARG A 103 4.98 -2.07 -11.96
C ARG A 103 4.53 -0.88 -12.84
N GLY A 104 5.48 -0.07 -13.32
CA GLY A 104 5.26 1.13 -14.13
C GLY A 104 5.10 2.43 -13.33
N SER A 105 5.28 2.40 -12.01
CA SER A 105 5.34 3.61 -11.20
C SER A 105 6.72 4.26 -11.31
N ASN A 106 6.72 5.57 -11.53
CA ASN A 106 7.91 6.37 -11.75
C ASN A 106 7.88 7.59 -10.83
N TYR A 107 8.99 7.85 -10.16
CA TYR A 107 9.13 8.98 -9.25
C TYR A 107 10.39 9.78 -9.60
N HIS A 108 10.26 11.10 -9.52
CA HIS A 108 11.32 12.05 -9.84
C HIS A 108 11.28 13.21 -8.86
N ILE A 109 12.44 13.59 -8.36
CA ILE A 109 12.63 14.78 -7.52
C ILE A 109 13.80 15.61 -8.04
N SER A 110 13.64 16.93 -8.03
CA SER A 110 14.74 17.87 -8.24
C SER A 110 15.36 18.21 -6.88
N LEU A 111 16.67 18.07 -6.76
CA LEU A 111 17.42 18.40 -5.55
C LEU A 111 17.57 19.92 -5.36
N GLN A 112 17.34 20.71 -6.40
CA GLN A 112 17.34 22.18 -6.31
C GLN A 112 16.18 22.68 -5.44
N ASP A 113 15.02 22.02 -5.49
CA ASP A 113 13.84 22.36 -4.69
C ASP A 113 14.01 22.02 -3.20
N ILE A 114 15.05 21.26 -2.83
CA ILE A 114 15.33 20.83 -1.45
C ILE A 114 16.27 21.81 -0.73
N GLN A 115 17.04 22.62 -1.47
CA GLN A 115 18.00 23.59 -0.91
C GLN A 115 17.38 24.94 -0.51
N GLU A 116 16.12 25.20 -0.87
CA GLU A 116 15.40 26.45 -0.53
C GLU A 116 14.53 26.38 0.74
N ILE A 117 14.71 25.36 1.60
CA ILE A 117 14.00 25.25 2.90
C ILE A 117 14.95 25.40 4.08
#